data_AF-A0A9W8L9P3-F1
#
_entry.id   AF-A0A9W8L9P3-F1
#
_cell.length_a   1.000
_cell.length_b   1.000
_cell.length_c   1.000
_cell.angle_alpha   90.00
_cell.angle_beta   90.00
_cell.angle_gamma   90.00
#
_symmetry.space_group_name_H-M   'P 1'
#
loop_
_entity.id
_entity.type
_entity.pdbx_description
1 polymer ?
#
loop_
_entity_poly.entity_id
_entity_poly.type
_entity_poly.pdbx_seq_one_letter_code
_entity_poly.pdbx_strand_id
1 'polypeptide(L)'
;MSFSDKVCLEDIEGLYAKGAYFETHAVKPKTRVELRMIKASAFIRSSPEWSEQLNDENKRQEWAAQVKDTYKLIDKEVEYIFEELEYYALLKKNGVDGEELGSFDNVWTNDSANDSELAKEIKYNAAVLESDFAQGRTNDANSAPPVGSQVLVDPFLYPFVASDSQVLAKPTESPEDWLNPELLRVCPGSLKHWAWTINYLNNHMSNSGDVCDERKFSHLVNWDDNTAHDKVCKCWLPTDFDVKEDGSVVIRSYINNLHPTRYAALHQTISKVFAKFVPLLEQVTTD
;
A
#
# COMPACT_ATOMS: atom_id res chain seq x y z
N MET A 1 -15.87 10.28 -21.00
CA MET A 1 -14.79 9.27 -21.02
C MET A 1 -14.06 9.40 -19.69
N SER A 2 -14.15 8.36 -18.86
CA SER A 2 -13.58 8.35 -17.50
C SER A 2 -12.11 7.94 -17.57
N PHE A 3 -11.25 8.60 -16.80
CA PHE A 3 -9.81 8.34 -16.74
C PHE A 3 -9.45 7.09 -15.90
N SER A 4 -10.43 6.56 -15.18
CA SER A 4 -10.41 5.34 -14.35
C SER A 4 -10.00 4.07 -15.05
N ASP A 5 -10.11 4.11 -16.36
CA ASP A 5 -10.09 2.95 -17.21
C ASP A 5 -8.68 2.84 -17.77
N LYS A 6 -7.61 3.02 -17.01
CA LYS A 6 -6.23 3.08 -17.54
C LYS A 6 -5.31 2.27 -16.61
N VAL A 7 -4.51 1.31 -17.11
CA VAL A 7 -3.57 0.44 -16.32
C VAL A 7 -2.19 0.23 -16.98
N CYS A 8 -1.10 -0.02 -16.26
CA CYS A 8 0.20 -0.39 -16.87
C CYS A 8 0.30 -1.92 -17.08
N LEU A 9 0.98 -2.32 -18.14
CA LEU A 9 1.16 -3.72 -18.55
C LEU A 9 1.87 -4.59 -17.49
N GLU A 10 2.87 -4.02 -16.80
CA GLU A 10 3.67 -4.69 -15.77
C GLU A 10 2.87 -4.93 -14.47
N ASP A 11 1.94 -4.03 -14.13
CA ASP A 11 1.03 -4.16 -12.97
C ASP A 11 0.15 -5.41 -13.07
N ILE A 12 -0.30 -5.72 -14.28
CA ILE A 12 -1.17 -6.87 -14.56
C ILE A 12 -0.36 -8.17 -14.50
N GLU A 13 0.85 -8.20 -15.08
CA GLU A 13 1.71 -9.38 -15.03
C GLU A 13 2.10 -9.78 -13.60
N GLY A 14 2.38 -8.81 -12.73
CA GLY A 14 2.68 -9.03 -11.31
C GLY A 14 1.53 -9.66 -10.52
N LEU A 15 0.28 -9.30 -10.82
CA LEU A 15 -0.92 -9.86 -10.20
C LEU A 15 -1.09 -11.36 -10.52
N TYR A 16 -0.73 -11.80 -11.73
CA TYR A 16 -0.91 -13.20 -12.16
C TYR A 16 0.32 -14.08 -11.89
N ALA A 17 1.54 -13.54 -11.94
CA ALA A 17 2.74 -14.29 -11.57
C ALA A 17 2.79 -14.62 -10.07
N LYS A 18 2.19 -13.78 -9.22
CA LYS A 18 2.18 -13.95 -7.75
C LYS A 18 0.98 -14.71 -7.18
N GLY A 19 0.06 -15.20 -8.02
CA GLY A 19 -1.05 -16.06 -7.59
C GLY A 19 -0.62 -17.37 -6.88
N ALA A 20 0.68 -17.70 -6.93
CA ALA A 20 1.27 -18.87 -6.27
C ALA A 20 2.00 -18.58 -4.94
N TYR A 21 2.09 -17.33 -4.47
CA TYR A 21 2.92 -16.98 -3.29
C TYR A 21 2.18 -16.87 -1.96
N PHE A 22 0.84 -16.94 -1.93
CA PHE A 22 0.07 -16.72 -0.70
C PHE A 22 -0.15 -17.96 0.18
N GLU A 23 0.26 -19.16 -0.26
CA GLU A 23 -0.08 -20.40 0.47
C GLU A 23 1.01 -20.93 1.42
N THR A 24 2.22 -20.37 1.46
CA THR A 24 3.35 -21.01 2.19
C THR A 24 3.92 -20.23 3.38
N HIS A 25 3.52 -18.97 3.61
CA HIS A 25 4.09 -18.13 4.67
C HIS A 25 3.05 -17.37 5.50
N ALA A 26 1.82 -17.90 5.61
CA ALA A 26 0.84 -17.29 6.50
C ALA A 26 1.39 -17.25 7.94
N VAL A 27 1.53 -16.05 8.49
CA VAL A 27 2.00 -15.82 9.87
C VAL A 27 1.12 -16.65 10.80
N LYS A 28 1.76 -17.47 11.65
CA LYS A 28 1.02 -18.31 12.59
C LYS A 28 0.18 -17.41 13.52
N PRO A 29 -1.09 -17.76 13.78
CA PRO A 29 -1.91 -16.97 14.68
C PRO A 29 -1.28 -16.95 16.08
N LYS A 30 -1.19 -15.75 16.65
CA LYS A 30 -0.66 -15.57 18.01
C LYS A 30 -1.60 -16.17 19.04
N THR A 31 -1.03 -16.82 20.04
CA THR A 31 -1.72 -17.33 21.22
C THR A 31 -2.26 -16.20 22.07
N ARG A 32 -3.22 -16.52 22.96
CA ARG A 32 -3.75 -15.55 23.94
C ARG A 32 -2.69 -15.06 24.92
N VAL A 33 -1.64 -15.84 25.17
CA VAL A 33 -0.52 -15.44 26.03
C VAL A 33 0.31 -14.38 25.33
N GLU A 34 0.75 -14.65 24.10
CA GLU A 34 1.51 -13.69 23.28
C GLU A 34 0.75 -12.37 23.12
N LEU A 35 -0.55 -12.40 22.84
CA LEU A 35 -1.35 -11.18 22.72
C LEU A 35 -1.43 -10.36 24.02
N ARG A 36 -1.35 -11.00 25.19
CA ARG A 36 -1.31 -10.30 26.48
C ARG A 36 0.08 -9.71 26.73
N MET A 37 1.13 -10.43 26.36
CA MET A 37 2.51 -9.96 26.45
C MET A 37 2.77 -8.77 25.53
N ILE A 38 2.30 -8.81 24.28
CA ILE A 38 2.38 -7.69 23.33
C ILE A 38 1.68 -6.45 23.88
N LYS A 39 0.47 -6.63 24.45
CA LYS A 39 -0.27 -5.51 25.08
C LYS A 39 0.46 -4.93 26.30
N ALA A 40 1.09 -5.77 27.10
CA ALA A 40 1.89 -5.34 28.25
C ALA A 40 3.14 -4.57 27.81
N SER A 41 3.87 -5.09 26.82
CA SER A 41 5.02 -4.43 26.18
C SER A 41 4.62 -3.06 25.61
N ALA A 42 3.54 -3.01 24.82
CA ALA A 42 3.02 -1.76 24.26
C ALA A 42 2.56 -0.76 25.33
N PHE A 43 1.97 -1.24 26.43
CA PHE A 43 1.60 -0.38 27.56
C PHE A 43 2.82 0.31 28.17
N ILE A 44 3.91 -0.43 28.42
CA ILE A 44 5.15 0.16 28.94
C ILE A 44 5.73 1.17 27.95
N ARG A 45 5.79 0.80 26.66
CA ARG A 45 6.35 1.65 25.60
C ARG A 45 5.53 2.90 25.30
N SER A 46 4.25 2.92 25.69
CA SER A 46 3.42 4.13 25.60
C SER A 46 3.80 5.20 26.63
N SER A 47 4.62 4.87 27.63
CA SER A 47 5.14 5.84 28.58
C SER A 47 6.23 6.71 27.92
N PRO A 48 6.23 8.04 28.16
CA PRO A 48 7.31 8.90 27.69
C PRO A 48 8.65 8.43 28.25
N GLU A 49 9.72 8.44 27.43
CA GLU A 49 11.08 8.07 27.86
C GLU A 49 11.15 6.67 28.51
N TRP A 50 10.32 5.73 28.04
CA TRP A 50 10.25 4.38 28.60
C TRP A 50 11.61 3.65 28.57
N SER A 51 12.41 3.89 27.53
CA SER A 51 13.72 3.29 27.30
C SER A 51 14.74 3.71 28.37
N GLU A 52 14.70 4.99 28.76
CA GLU A 52 15.55 5.58 29.78
C GLU A 52 15.13 5.08 31.17
N GLN A 53 13.81 5.08 31.41
CA GLN A 53 13.18 4.60 32.64
C GLN A 53 13.38 3.10 32.88
N LEU A 54 13.65 2.32 31.83
CA LEU A 54 13.94 0.89 31.94
C LEU A 54 15.19 0.59 32.79
N ASN A 55 16.09 1.56 32.95
CA ASN A 55 17.29 1.48 33.78
C ASN A 55 17.01 1.79 35.28
N ASP A 56 15.84 2.33 35.62
CA ASP A 56 15.42 2.55 37.00
C ASP A 56 14.77 1.28 37.56
N GLU A 57 15.45 0.64 38.50
CA GLU A 57 15.00 -0.59 39.15
C GLU A 57 13.64 -0.42 39.85
N ASN A 58 13.36 0.75 40.44
CA ASN A 58 12.07 0.98 41.09
C ASN A 58 10.94 1.03 40.06
N LYS A 59 11.19 1.68 38.92
CA LYS A 59 10.20 1.80 37.83
C LYS A 59 9.96 0.45 37.16
N ARG A 60 11.03 -0.32 36.95
CA ARG A 60 10.96 -1.70 36.46
C ARG A 60 10.09 -2.57 37.37
N GLN A 61 10.27 -2.50 38.69
CA GLN A 61 9.45 -3.25 39.65
C GLN A 61 7.99 -2.78 39.68
N GLU A 62 7.74 -1.46 39.61
CA GLU A 62 6.40 -0.90 39.52
C GLU A 62 5.66 -1.43 38.28
N TRP A 63 6.28 -1.32 37.11
CA TRP A 63 5.70 -1.83 35.85
C TRP A 63 5.53 -3.34 35.87
N ALA A 64 6.51 -4.10 36.37
CA ALA A 64 6.40 -5.55 36.49
C ALA A 64 5.17 -5.96 37.31
N ALA A 65 4.95 -5.32 38.47
CA ALA A 65 3.77 -5.57 39.29
C ALA A 65 2.47 -5.17 38.56
N GLN A 66 2.47 -4.01 37.90
CA GLN A 66 1.31 -3.49 37.19
C GLN A 66 0.90 -4.36 35.99
N VAL A 67 1.83 -4.75 35.14
CA VAL A 67 1.53 -5.58 33.96
C VAL A 67 1.16 -6.99 34.36
N LYS A 68 1.80 -7.54 35.41
CA LYS A 68 1.47 -8.85 35.96
C LYS A 68 0.01 -8.91 36.40
N ASP A 69 -0.45 -7.92 37.17
CA ASP A 69 -1.82 -7.90 37.64
C ASP A 69 -2.82 -7.55 36.53
N THR A 70 -2.53 -6.54 35.71
CA THR A 70 -3.45 -6.05 34.66
C THR A 70 -3.69 -7.12 33.59
N TYR A 71 -2.63 -7.79 33.14
CA TYR A 71 -2.69 -8.77 32.05
C TYR A 71 -2.71 -10.23 32.54
N LYS A 72 -2.70 -10.45 33.85
CA LYS A 72 -2.72 -11.78 34.50
C LYS A 72 -1.60 -12.68 33.98
N LEU A 73 -0.38 -12.14 33.98
CA LEU A 73 0.82 -12.81 33.51
C LEU A 73 1.52 -13.57 34.64
N ILE A 74 2.31 -14.58 34.30
CA ILE A 74 3.23 -15.26 35.23
C ILE A 74 4.60 -14.58 35.24
N ASP A 75 5.43 -14.86 36.25
CA ASP A 75 6.75 -14.22 36.39
C ASP A 75 7.64 -14.41 35.17
N LYS A 76 7.66 -15.59 34.56
CA LYS A 76 8.45 -15.86 33.35
C LYS A 76 7.99 -15.07 32.12
N GLU A 77 6.68 -14.81 32.01
CA GLU A 77 6.14 -14.01 30.90
C GLU A 77 6.52 -12.53 31.09
N VAL A 78 6.55 -12.06 32.33
CA VAL A 78 7.00 -10.69 32.67
C VAL A 78 8.51 -10.56 32.43
N GLU A 79 9.30 -11.51 32.88
CA GLU A 79 10.76 -11.57 32.63
C GLU A 79 11.06 -11.48 31.13
N TYR A 80 10.39 -12.29 30.30
CA TYR A 80 10.52 -12.23 28.84
C TYR A 80 10.19 -10.84 28.28
N ILE A 81 9.11 -10.20 28.75
CA ILE A 81 8.75 -8.85 28.29
C ILE A 81 9.88 -7.85 28.57
N PHE A 82 10.52 -7.93 29.74
CA PHE A 82 11.62 -7.02 30.07
C PHE A 82 12.89 -7.31 29.26
N GLU A 83 13.22 -8.58 29.00
CA GLU A 83 14.31 -8.95 28.07
C GLU A 83 14.04 -8.40 26.66
N GLU A 84 12.80 -8.50 26.17
CA GLU A 84 12.38 -7.94 24.89
C GLU A 84 12.48 -6.40 24.87
N LEU A 85 12.06 -5.73 25.95
CA LEU A 85 12.16 -4.28 26.07
C LEU A 85 13.61 -3.79 26.11
N GLU A 86 14.52 -4.55 26.71
CA GLU A 86 15.96 -4.26 26.67
C GLU A 86 16.51 -4.35 25.25
N TYR A 87 16.10 -5.36 24.49
CA TYR A 87 16.43 -5.48 23.07
C TYR A 87 15.88 -4.32 22.25
N TYR A 88 14.62 -3.92 22.48
CA TYR A 88 14.01 -2.77 21.80
C TYR A 88 14.69 -1.44 22.15
N ALA A 89 15.12 -1.26 23.39
CA ALA A 89 15.90 -0.09 23.80
C ALA A 89 17.27 -0.06 23.11
N LEU A 90 17.91 -1.22 22.90
CA LEU A 90 19.14 -1.33 22.13
C LEU A 90 18.94 -1.00 20.65
N LEU A 91 17.86 -1.49 20.04
CA LEU A 91 17.49 -1.14 18.66
C LEU A 91 17.28 0.36 18.51
N LYS A 92 16.51 0.99 19.40
CA LYS A 92 16.30 2.44 19.41
C LYS A 92 17.62 3.22 19.54
N LYS A 93 18.55 2.74 20.36
CA LYS A 93 19.87 3.37 20.56
C LYS A 93 20.79 3.26 19.33
N ASN A 94 20.70 2.16 18.59
CA ASN A 94 21.56 1.87 17.44
C ASN A 94 20.91 2.24 16.10
N GLY A 95 19.61 2.52 16.08
CA GLY A 95 18.81 2.84 14.90
C GLY A 95 18.89 4.32 14.51
N VAL A 96 18.01 4.70 13.58
CA VAL A 96 17.87 6.09 13.13
C VAL A 96 17.03 6.87 14.15
N ASP A 97 17.44 8.10 14.44
CA ASP A 97 16.74 8.98 15.38
C ASP A 97 15.24 9.10 15.04
N GLY A 98 14.40 8.79 16.03
CA GLY A 98 12.95 8.89 15.94
C GLY A 98 12.24 7.65 15.38
N GLU A 99 12.96 6.65 14.87
CA GLU A 99 12.38 5.35 14.53
C GLU A 99 12.23 4.48 15.78
N GLU A 100 11.01 4.00 16.01
CA GLU A 100 10.68 3.14 17.14
C GLU A 100 9.81 1.97 16.71
N LEU A 101 9.91 0.86 17.42
CA LEU A 101 9.00 -0.27 17.23
C LEU A 101 7.60 0.11 17.72
N GLY A 102 6.61 -0.11 16.87
CA GLY A 102 5.20 0.12 17.14
C GLY A 102 4.59 -0.89 18.12
N SER A 103 3.30 -0.76 18.38
CA SER A 103 2.57 -1.61 19.36
C SER A 103 2.38 -3.06 18.91
N PHE A 104 2.73 -3.39 17.66
CA PHE A 104 2.61 -4.71 17.06
C PHE A 104 3.92 -5.08 16.39
N ASP A 105 4.20 -6.39 16.30
CA ASP A 105 5.36 -6.93 15.60
C ASP A 105 5.41 -6.41 14.16
N ASN A 106 6.63 -6.15 13.68
CA ASN A 106 6.93 -5.69 12.32
C ASN A 106 6.24 -4.37 11.94
N VAL A 107 5.84 -3.58 12.93
CA VAL A 107 5.37 -2.22 12.74
C VAL A 107 6.43 -1.28 13.29
N TRP A 108 6.91 -0.38 12.46
CA TRP A 108 7.78 0.71 12.86
C TRP A 108 7.01 2.03 12.81
N THR A 109 7.31 2.92 13.75
CA THR A 109 6.69 4.22 13.91
C THR A 109 7.76 5.28 14.00
N ASN A 110 7.50 6.46 13.42
CA ASN A 110 8.37 7.61 13.59
C ASN A 110 7.54 8.87 13.78
N ASP A 111 7.30 9.22 15.04
CA ASP A 111 6.52 10.41 15.40
C ASP A 111 7.34 11.71 15.23
N SER A 112 8.67 11.61 15.13
CA SER A 112 9.54 12.76 14.82
C SER A 112 9.46 13.17 13.33
N ALA A 113 9.00 12.27 12.46
CA ALA A 113 8.76 12.55 11.04
C ALA A 113 7.51 13.42 10.79
N ASN A 114 6.81 13.83 11.86
CA ASN A 114 5.64 14.67 11.81
C ASN A 114 6.01 16.12 11.46
N ASP A 115 6.29 16.35 10.18
CA ASP A 115 6.48 17.67 9.61
C ASP A 115 5.14 18.43 9.67
N SER A 116 5.08 19.43 10.56
CA SER A 116 3.86 20.22 10.78
C SER A 116 3.39 20.96 9.53
N GLU A 117 4.28 21.22 8.56
CA GLU A 117 3.94 21.81 7.27
C GLU A 117 3.38 20.74 6.32
N LEU A 118 4.04 19.58 6.21
CA LEU A 118 3.55 18.46 5.41
C LEU A 118 2.17 17.98 5.90
N ALA A 119 1.95 17.90 7.21
CA ALA A 119 0.67 17.55 7.79
C ALA A 119 -0.44 18.56 7.43
N LYS A 120 -0.11 19.85 7.33
CA LYS A 120 -1.05 20.88 6.84
C LYS A 120 -1.30 20.73 5.35
N GLU A 121 -0.26 20.44 4.57
CA GLU A 121 -0.32 20.22 3.13
C GLU A 121 -1.25 19.05 2.79
N ILE A 122 -1.08 17.89 3.45
CA ILE A 122 -1.95 16.72 3.30
C ILE A 122 -3.39 17.08 3.61
N LYS A 123 -3.64 17.72 4.75
CA LYS A 123 -5.01 18.09 5.18
C LYS A 123 -5.67 19.03 4.19
N TYR A 124 -4.94 20.01 3.67
CA TYR A 124 -5.45 20.95 2.67
C TYR A 124 -5.80 20.23 1.36
N ASN A 125 -4.87 19.44 0.82
CA ASN A 125 -5.06 18.75 -0.45
C ASN A 125 -6.14 17.66 -0.38
N ALA A 126 -6.22 16.93 0.74
CA ALA A 126 -7.28 15.97 0.99
C ALA A 126 -8.66 16.64 1.14
N ALA A 127 -8.74 17.82 1.76
CA ALA A 127 -10.00 18.57 1.84
C ALA A 127 -10.50 19.04 0.45
N VAL A 128 -9.58 19.43 -0.45
CA VAL A 128 -9.93 19.74 -1.85
C VAL A 128 -10.52 18.50 -2.54
N LEU A 129 -9.87 17.35 -2.39
CA LEU A 129 -10.33 16.08 -2.94
C LEU A 129 -11.73 15.69 -2.41
N GLU A 130 -11.94 15.78 -1.10
CA GLU A 130 -13.22 15.50 -0.45
C GLU A 130 -14.33 16.44 -0.94
N SER A 131 -14.03 17.73 -1.12
CA SER A 131 -15.01 18.69 -1.63
C SER A 131 -15.49 18.37 -3.05
N ASP A 132 -14.60 17.81 -3.88
CA ASP A 132 -14.90 17.37 -5.24
C ASP A 132 -15.75 16.09 -5.27
N PHE A 133 -15.50 15.17 -4.34
CA PHE A 133 -16.22 13.90 -4.23
C PHE A 133 -17.49 13.94 -3.38
N ALA A 134 -17.73 15.02 -2.63
CA ALA A 134 -18.97 15.24 -1.89
C ALA A 134 -20.23 15.18 -2.76
N GLN A 135 -20.10 15.34 -4.08
CA GLN A 135 -21.19 15.22 -5.06
C GLN A 135 -21.31 13.83 -5.70
N GLY A 136 -20.32 12.94 -5.53
CA GLY A 136 -20.19 11.70 -6.30
C GLY A 136 -20.00 10.41 -5.49
N ARG A 137 -19.74 10.46 -4.18
CA ARG A 137 -19.74 9.26 -3.34
C ARG A 137 -21.15 8.71 -3.20
N THR A 138 -21.31 7.40 -3.37
CA THR A 138 -22.55 6.73 -3.02
C THR A 138 -22.74 6.86 -1.51
N ASN A 139 -23.95 7.23 -1.06
CA ASN A 139 -24.30 7.30 0.35
C ASN A 139 -24.51 5.90 0.96
N ASP A 140 -23.65 4.93 0.68
CA ASP A 140 -23.70 3.64 1.34
C ASP A 140 -23.14 3.80 2.77
N ALA A 141 -24.02 3.65 3.76
CA ALA A 141 -23.74 3.88 5.18
C ALA A 141 -22.61 3.00 5.76
N ASN A 142 -22.09 2.03 5.00
CA ASN A 142 -20.96 1.17 5.36
C ASN A 142 -19.60 1.69 4.83
N SER A 143 -19.59 2.74 4.01
CA SER A 143 -18.39 3.31 3.38
C SER A 143 -17.99 4.67 3.96
N ALA A 144 -18.71 5.14 5.00
CA ALA A 144 -18.34 6.36 5.71
C ALA A 144 -17.04 6.10 6.51
N PRO A 145 -15.98 6.91 6.32
CA PRO A 145 -14.78 6.78 7.13
C PRO A 145 -15.09 6.93 8.62
N PRO A 146 -14.39 6.21 9.52
CA PRO A 146 -14.41 6.49 10.95
C PRO A 146 -14.27 7.98 11.26
N VAL A 147 -14.92 8.46 12.33
CA VAL A 147 -14.83 9.86 12.76
C VAL A 147 -13.37 10.26 12.95
N GLY A 148 -12.93 11.31 12.24
CA GLY A 148 -11.55 11.79 12.27
C GLY A 148 -10.61 11.15 11.25
N SER A 149 -11.10 10.27 10.38
CA SER A 149 -10.35 9.72 9.23
C SER A 149 -10.84 10.29 7.90
N GLN A 150 -9.96 10.37 6.91
CA GLN A 150 -10.26 10.84 5.55
C GLN A 150 -9.93 9.74 4.55
N VAL A 151 -10.80 9.52 3.57
CA VAL A 151 -10.58 8.53 2.50
C VAL A 151 -9.92 9.24 1.34
N LEU A 152 -8.58 9.16 1.27
CA LEU A 152 -7.82 9.75 0.18
C LEU A 152 -7.99 8.99 -1.13
N VAL A 153 -8.07 7.66 -1.03
CA VAL A 153 -8.23 6.75 -2.15
C VAL A 153 -9.45 5.88 -1.87
N ASP A 154 -10.47 6.00 -2.71
CA ASP A 154 -11.64 5.14 -2.69
C ASP A 154 -11.36 3.93 -3.60
N PRO A 155 -11.24 2.72 -3.03
CA PRO A 155 -10.91 1.53 -3.80
C PRO A 155 -12.04 1.05 -4.74
N PHE A 156 -13.26 1.59 -4.60
CA PHE A 156 -14.42 1.22 -5.42
C PHE A 156 -14.81 2.30 -6.42
N LEU A 157 -14.28 3.51 -6.26
CA LEU A 157 -14.36 4.52 -7.29
C LEU A 157 -13.31 4.18 -8.35
N TYR A 158 -13.76 4.04 -9.60
CA TYR A 158 -12.86 3.87 -10.75
C TYR A 158 -11.99 2.58 -10.77
N PRO A 159 -12.51 1.40 -10.40
CA PRO A 159 -11.73 0.17 -10.44
C PRO A 159 -11.38 -0.22 -11.87
N PHE A 160 -10.30 -0.99 -12.03
CA PHE A 160 -10.03 -1.65 -13.31
C PHE A 160 -11.19 -2.55 -13.70
N VAL A 161 -11.53 -2.55 -14.99
CA VAL A 161 -12.54 -3.41 -15.58
C VAL A 161 -11.95 -4.07 -16.82
N ALA A 162 -11.77 -5.38 -16.79
CA ALA A 162 -11.29 -6.11 -17.96
C ALA A 162 -12.23 -5.86 -19.17
N SER A 163 -11.66 -5.66 -20.36
CA SER A 163 -12.33 -5.23 -21.62
C SER A 163 -12.65 -3.75 -21.76
N ASP A 164 -12.91 -3.06 -20.65
CA ASP A 164 -13.39 -1.67 -20.69
C ASP A 164 -12.29 -0.67 -20.31
N SER A 165 -11.36 -1.09 -19.45
CA SER A 165 -10.18 -0.31 -19.12
C SER A 165 -9.16 -0.32 -20.25
N GLN A 166 -8.78 0.86 -20.69
CA GLN A 166 -7.54 1.15 -21.39
C GLN A 166 -6.32 0.79 -20.52
N VAL A 167 -5.16 0.64 -21.17
CA VAL A 167 -3.87 0.29 -20.60
C VAL A 167 -2.78 1.04 -21.35
N LEU A 168 -1.67 1.37 -20.71
CA LEU A 168 -0.50 1.91 -21.39
C LEU A 168 0.28 0.79 -22.09
N ALA A 169 0.65 1.00 -23.35
CA ALA A 169 1.43 0.05 -24.13
C ALA A 169 2.88 -0.12 -23.66
N LYS A 170 3.40 0.85 -22.89
CA LYS A 170 4.77 0.88 -22.36
C LYS A 170 4.76 1.54 -20.97
N PRO A 171 5.71 1.20 -20.08
CA PRO A 171 5.95 1.94 -18.85
C PRO A 171 6.21 3.42 -19.15
N THR A 172 5.66 4.30 -18.33
CA THR A 172 5.78 5.76 -18.48
C THR A 172 6.70 6.35 -17.43
N GLU A 173 7.34 7.47 -17.79
CA GLU A 173 8.21 8.16 -16.84
C GLU A 173 7.40 9.00 -15.84
N SER A 174 6.18 9.43 -16.20
CA SER A 174 5.36 10.30 -15.36
C SER A 174 3.85 9.96 -15.39
N PRO A 175 3.09 10.22 -14.31
CA PRO A 175 1.63 10.02 -14.28
C PRO A 175 0.86 10.84 -15.33
N GLU A 176 1.41 11.95 -15.82
CA GLU A 176 0.79 12.77 -16.88
C GLU A 176 0.80 12.07 -18.25
N ASP A 177 1.72 11.14 -18.49
CA ASP A 177 1.77 10.37 -19.75
C ASP A 177 0.51 9.52 -19.96
N TRP A 178 -0.21 9.22 -18.87
CA TRP A 178 -1.53 8.54 -18.87
C TRP A 178 -2.64 9.36 -19.55
N LEU A 179 -2.39 10.66 -19.74
CA LEU A 179 -3.26 11.57 -20.48
C LEU A 179 -3.04 11.50 -21.99
N ASN A 180 -1.92 10.91 -22.45
CA ASN A 180 -1.60 10.84 -23.86
C ASN A 180 -2.38 9.70 -24.55
N PRO A 181 -3.34 10.00 -25.44
CA PRO A 181 -4.14 8.98 -26.13
C PRO A 181 -3.31 8.07 -27.05
N GLU A 182 -2.14 8.51 -27.51
CA GLU A 182 -1.28 7.70 -28.40
C GLU A 182 -0.60 6.53 -27.67
N LEU A 183 -0.42 6.67 -26.36
CA LEU A 183 0.21 5.65 -25.50
C LEU A 183 -0.79 4.59 -24.99
N LEU A 184 -2.09 4.85 -25.14
CA LEU A 184 -3.15 4.02 -24.60
C LEU A 184 -3.59 2.93 -25.58
N ARG A 185 -3.97 1.77 -25.03
CA ARG A 185 -4.55 0.60 -25.71
C ARG A 185 -5.76 0.14 -24.91
N VAL A 186 -6.68 -0.65 -25.48
CA VAL A 186 -7.78 -1.25 -24.72
C VAL A 186 -7.32 -2.62 -24.18
N CYS A 187 -7.59 -2.91 -22.90
CA CYS A 187 -7.30 -4.24 -22.34
C CYS A 187 -8.20 -5.29 -23.01
N PRO A 188 -7.67 -6.37 -23.61
CA PRO A 188 -8.48 -7.42 -24.20
C PRO A 188 -9.27 -8.17 -23.12
N GLY A 189 -10.52 -8.50 -23.47
CA GLY A 189 -11.56 -8.84 -22.50
C GLY A 189 -11.49 -10.18 -21.77
N SER A 190 -10.42 -10.95 -21.95
CA SER A 190 -10.18 -12.10 -21.06
C SER A 190 -8.71 -12.24 -20.69
N LEU A 191 -8.45 -12.61 -19.45
CA LEU A 191 -7.11 -12.82 -18.88
C LEU A 191 -6.32 -13.92 -19.61
N LYS A 192 -7.02 -14.92 -20.15
CA LYS A 192 -6.43 -15.94 -21.04
C LYS A 192 -6.00 -15.36 -22.39
N HIS A 193 -6.76 -14.38 -22.91
CA HIS A 193 -6.37 -13.62 -24.11
C HIS A 193 -5.16 -12.74 -23.84
N TRP A 194 -5.08 -12.14 -22.65
CA TRP A 194 -3.98 -11.26 -22.26
C TRP A 194 -2.63 -11.98 -22.24
N ALA A 195 -2.49 -13.08 -21.50
CA ALA A 195 -1.23 -13.84 -21.43
C ALA A 195 -0.70 -14.31 -22.80
N TRP A 196 -1.60 -14.59 -23.74
CA TRP A 196 -1.23 -14.95 -25.11
C TRP A 196 -0.87 -13.73 -25.97
N THR A 197 -1.61 -12.63 -25.83
CA THR A 197 -1.37 -11.36 -26.56
C THR A 197 -0.02 -10.75 -26.20
N ILE A 198 0.35 -10.77 -24.92
CA ILE A 198 1.68 -10.37 -24.41
C ILE A 198 2.79 -11.16 -25.07
N ASN A 199 2.67 -12.49 -25.04
CA ASN A 199 3.68 -13.40 -25.58
C ASN A 199 3.81 -13.23 -27.10
N TYR A 200 2.73 -12.90 -27.80
CA TYR A 200 2.73 -12.57 -29.21
C TYR A 200 3.40 -11.21 -29.50
N LEU A 201 3.03 -10.14 -28.78
CA LEU A 201 3.59 -8.80 -28.94
C LEU A 201 5.10 -8.77 -28.65
N ASN A 202 5.55 -9.43 -27.57
CA ASN A 202 6.96 -9.53 -27.22
C ASN A 202 7.79 -10.28 -28.28
N ASN A 203 7.19 -11.25 -28.97
CA ASN A 203 7.87 -12.03 -30.01
C ASN A 203 7.80 -11.38 -31.41
N HIS A 204 6.90 -10.41 -31.66
CA HIS A 204 6.63 -9.91 -33.01
C HIS A 204 6.78 -8.38 -33.18
N MET A 205 6.93 -7.60 -32.11
CA MET A 205 7.09 -6.14 -32.19
C MET A 205 8.54 -5.63 -32.32
N SER A 206 9.53 -6.50 -32.56
CA SER A 206 10.89 -6.03 -32.80
C SER A 206 11.06 -5.25 -34.11
N ASN A 207 10.09 -5.24 -35.03
CA ASN A 207 10.13 -4.44 -36.26
C ASN A 207 8.75 -4.29 -36.92
N SER A 208 7.88 -3.38 -36.47
CA SER A 208 7.03 -2.58 -37.37
C SER A 208 6.15 -1.62 -36.57
N GLY A 209 6.00 -0.40 -37.09
CA GLY A 209 5.10 0.63 -36.56
C GLY A 209 3.63 0.36 -36.85
N ASP A 210 3.15 -0.86 -36.61
CA ASP A 210 1.76 -1.23 -36.85
C ASP A 210 0.89 -0.99 -35.60
N VAL A 211 -0.10 -0.11 -35.77
CA VAL A 211 -1.19 0.10 -34.81
C VAL A 211 -2.01 -1.19 -34.70
N CYS A 212 -2.32 -1.59 -33.47
CA CYS A 212 -3.11 -2.78 -33.17
C CYS A 212 -4.52 -2.66 -33.79
N ASP A 213 -4.80 -3.38 -34.88
CA ASP A 213 -6.15 -3.51 -35.46
C ASP A 213 -6.88 -4.67 -34.78
N GLU A 214 -7.82 -4.34 -33.90
CA GLU A 214 -8.66 -5.29 -33.13
C GLU A 214 -9.32 -6.37 -34.01
N ARG A 215 -9.58 -6.06 -35.28
CA ARG A 215 -10.28 -6.99 -36.19
C ARG A 215 -9.43 -8.22 -36.57
N LYS A 216 -8.10 -8.11 -36.54
CA LYS A 216 -7.20 -9.22 -36.93
C LYS A 216 -7.17 -10.37 -35.92
N PHE A 217 -7.64 -10.16 -34.69
CA PHE A 217 -7.56 -11.16 -33.61
C PHE A 217 -8.89 -11.85 -33.28
N SER A 218 -9.98 -11.46 -33.97
CA SER A 218 -11.33 -11.99 -33.75
C SER A 218 -11.49 -13.50 -34.04
N HIS A 219 -10.57 -14.11 -34.79
CA HIS A 219 -10.66 -15.51 -35.23
C HIS A 219 -9.93 -16.50 -34.30
N LEU A 220 -9.15 -16.00 -33.34
CA LEU A 220 -8.27 -16.82 -32.49
C LEU A 220 -8.89 -17.13 -31.11
N VAL A 221 -10.14 -16.70 -30.90
CA VAL A 221 -10.94 -17.04 -29.72
C VAL A 221 -12.03 -18.01 -30.16
N ASN A 222 -11.99 -19.25 -29.68
CA ASN A 222 -13.17 -20.11 -29.77
C ASN A 222 -14.24 -19.52 -28.84
N TRP A 223 -15.26 -18.95 -29.45
CA TRP A 223 -16.33 -18.18 -28.81
C TRP A 223 -17.37 -19.06 -28.08
N ASP A 224 -17.08 -20.35 -27.90
CA ASP A 224 -18.06 -21.36 -27.44
C ASP A 224 -18.07 -21.64 -25.93
N ASP A 225 -17.13 -21.09 -25.14
CA ASP A 225 -17.23 -21.16 -23.67
C ASP A 225 -18.14 -20.03 -23.13
N ASN A 226 -19.44 -20.19 -23.38
CA ASN A 226 -20.55 -19.33 -22.93
C ASN A 226 -20.70 -19.19 -21.40
N THR A 227 -19.73 -19.64 -20.60
CA THR A 227 -19.73 -19.52 -19.12
C THR A 227 -18.62 -18.62 -18.58
N ALA A 228 -17.66 -18.20 -19.43
CA ALA A 228 -16.55 -17.34 -19.04
C ALA A 228 -16.77 -15.84 -19.37
N HIS A 229 -17.79 -15.53 -20.18
CA HIS A 229 -18.04 -14.17 -20.68
C HIS A 229 -18.66 -13.19 -19.67
N ASP A 230 -19.28 -13.68 -18.59
CA ASP A 230 -20.07 -12.83 -17.68
C ASP A 230 -19.38 -12.42 -16.38
N LYS A 231 -18.16 -12.90 -16.12
CA LYS A 231 -17.39 -12.42 -14.96
C LYS A 231 -16.53 -11.26 -15.38
N VAL A 232 -17.12 -10.06 -15.36
CA VAL A 232 -16.39 -8.79 -15.37
C VAL A 232 -15.39 -8.81 -14.21
N CYS A 233 -14.12 -9.08 -14.50
CA CYS A 233 -13.05 -9.04 -13.51
C CYS A 233 -12.78 -7.57 -13.17
N LYS A 234 -13.16 -7.18 -11.96
CA LYS A 234 -12.78 -5.90 -11.36
C LYS A 234 -11.65 -6.13 -10.38
N CYS A 235 -10.56 -5.37 -10.48
CA CYS A 235 -9.48 -5.44 -9.51
C CYS A 235 -8.94 -4.05 -9.15
N TRP A 236 -8.28 -4.00 -8.00
CA TRP A 236 -7.44 -2.86 -7.65
C TRP A 236 -6.10 -3.00 -8.35
N LEU A 237 -5.52 -1.87 -8.70
CA LEU A 237 -4.20 -1.82 -9.30
C LEU A 237 -3.24 -1.27 -8.26
N PRO A 238 -2.04 -1.86 -8.14
CA PRO A 238 -0.98 -1.21 -7.38
C PRO A 238 -0.63 0.13 -8.04
N THR A 239 -0.18 1.08 -7.22
CA THR A 239 0.52 2.25 -7.72
C THR A 239 2.02 1.98 -7.59
N ASP A 240 2.75 2.25 -8.65
CA ASP A 240 4.20 2.12 -8.71
C ASP A 240 4.86 3.38 -8.18
N PHE A 241 5.81 3.17 -7.28
CA PHE A 241 6.65 4.20 -6.71
C PHE A 241 8.11 3.86 -7.02
N ASP A 242 8.86 4.86 -7.44
CA ASP A 242 10.28 4.77 -7.68
C ASP A 242 11.02 5.57 -6.61
N VAL A 243 11.96 4.92 -5.90
CA VAL A 243 12.78 5.55 -4.85
C VAL A 243 14.12 5.91 -5.47
N LYS A 244 14.40 7.21 -5.57
CA LYS A 244 15.67 7.72 -6.11
C LYS A 244 16.80 7.59 -5.10
N GLU A 245 18.04 7.67 -5.60
CA GLU A 245 19.26 7.61 -4.77
C GLU A 245 19.31 8.70 -3.69
N ASP A 246 18.62 9.84 -3.88
CA ASP A 246 18.53 10.93 -2.91
C ASP A 246 17.42 10.73 -1.85
N GLY A 247 16.74 9.58 -1.87
CA GLY A 247 15.61 9.25 -0.99
C GLY A 247 14.28 9.91 -1.42
N SER A 248 14.25 10.68 -2.50
CA SER A 248 13.01 11.21 -3.03
C SER A 248 12.21 10.11 -3.75
N VAL A 249 10.89 10.18 -3.62
CA VAL A 249 9.97 9.20 -4.21
C VAL A 249 9.25 9.81 -5.41
N VAL A 250 9.18 9.09 -6.53
CA VAL A 250 8.41 9.48 -7.70
C VAL A 250 7.28 8.47 -7.92
N ILE A 251 6.06 8.98 -8.06
CA ILE A 251 4.91 8.16 -8.44
C ILE A 251 4.99 7.94 -9.95
N ARG A 252 5.04 6.68 -10.41
CA ARG A 252 5.18 6.32 -11.83
C ARG A 252 3.85 6.00 -12.48
N SER A 253 2.93 5.41 -11.72
CA SER A 253 1.61 5.02 -12.21
C SER A 253 0.49 5.79 -11.53
N TYR A 254 -0.72 5.62 -12.06
CA TYR A 254 -1.90 6.28 -11.54
C TYR A 254 -2.22 5.83 -10.11
N ILE A 255 -2.59 6.78 -9.24
CA ILE A 255 -3.22 6.50 -7.95
C ILE A 255 -4.72 6.44 -8.19
N ASN A 256 -5.36 5.35 -7.74
CA ASN A 256 -6.79 5.19 -7.93
C ASN A 256 -7.56 6.45 -7.49
N ASN A 257 -8.61 6.79 -8.24
CA ASN A 257 -9.43 7.99 -8.09
C ASN A 257 -8.71 9.36 -7.99
N LEU A 258 -7.41 9.43 -8.26
CA LEU A 258 -6.62 10.66 -8.13
C LEU A 258 -6.06 11.10 -9.48
N HIS A 259 -6.84 11.89 -10.22
CA HIS A 259 -6.43 12.45 -11.51
C HIS A 259 -5.10 13.24 -11.42
N PRO A 260 -4.08 12.91 -12.25
CA PRO A 260 -2.71 13.42 -12.10
C PRO A 260 -2.59 14.94 -12.28
N THR A 261 -3.32 15.55 -13.21
CA THR A 261 -3.31 17.03 -13.36
C THR A 261 -4.21 17.76 -12.36
N ARG A 262 -5.46 17.33 -12.19
CA ARG A 262 -6.43 17.98 -11.29
C ARG A 262 -5.94 17.97 -9.84
N TYR A 263 -5.32 16.88 -9.42
CA TYR A 263 -4.81 16.70 -8.06
C TYR A 263 -3.28 16.57 -8.03
N ALA A 264 -2.58 17.27 -8.93
CA ALA A 264 -1.12 17.24 -9.02
C ALA A 264 -0.44 17.60 -7.69
N ALA A 265 -0.99 18.59 -6.97
CA ALA A 265 -0.52 18.96 -5.64
C ALA A 265 -0.61 17.79 -4.65
N LEU A 266 -1.72 17.04 -4.67
CA LEU A 266 -1.90 15.90 -3.78
C LEU A 266 -0.97 14.73 -4.17
N HIS A 267 -0.75 14.48 -5.46
CA HIS A 267 0.27 13.52 -5.92
C HIS A 267 1.66 13.85 -5.36
N GLN A 268 2.08 15.12 -5.45
CA GLN A 268 3.36 15.57 -4.88
C GLN A 268 3.40 15.40 -3.36
N THR A 269 2.31 15.71 -2.66
CA THR A 269 2.23 15.52 -1.21
C THR A 269 2.34 14.04 -0.84
N ILE A 270 1.65 13.13 -1.55
CA ILE A 270 1.74 11.68 -1.31
C ILE A 270 3.19 11.20 -1.51
N SER A 271 3.85 11.64 -2.58
CA SER A 271 5.27 11.33 -2.83
C SER A 271 6.16 11.75 -1.66
N LYS A 272 6.02 12.98 -1.14
CA LYS A 272 6.76 13.46 0.05
C LYS A 272 6.48 12.60 1.29
N VAL A 273 5.24 12.18 1.47
CA VAL A 273 4.84 11.30 2.59
C VAL A 273 5.48 9.93 2.45
N PHE A 274 5.43 9.31 1.28
CA PHE A 274 6.07 8.02 1.03
C PHE A 274 7.58 8.10 1.24
N ALA A 275 8.25 9.18 0.83
CA ALA A 275 9.68 9.39 1.09
C ALA A 275 10.01 9.35 2.60
N LYS A 276 9.12 9.84 3.47
CA LYS A 276 9.27 9.73 4.93
C LYS A 276 9.06 8.31 5.47
N PHE A 277 8.29 7.49 4.76
CA PHE A 277 8.03 6.10 5.14
C PHE A 277 9.04 5.11 4.60
N VAL A 278 9.80 5.43 3.55
CA VAL A 278 10.81 4.53 2.95
C VAL A 278 11.76 3.94 4.01
N PRO A 279 12.38 4.73 4.91
CA PRO A 279 13.25 4.16 5.95
C PRO A 279 12.53 3.14 6.85
N LEU A 280 11.29 3.41 7.23
CA LEU A 280 10.48 2.48 8.04
C LEU A 280 10.17 1.17 7.30
N LEU A 281 9.96 1.23 5.98
CA LEU A 281 9.73 0.05 5.16
C LEU A 281 11.02 -0.77 5.00
N GLU A 282 12.17 -0.13 4.93
CA GLU A 282 13.49 -0.81 4.91
C GLU A 282 13.72 -1.59 6.21
N GLN A 283 13.32 -1.05 7.36
CA GLN A 283 13.41 -1.78 8.64
C GLN A 283 12.55 -3.05 8.65
N VAL A 284 11.37 -3.05 8.00
CA VAL A 284 10.49 -4.23 7.94
C VAL A 284 11.01 -5.30 6.98
N THR A 285 11.72 -4.89 5.93
CA THR A 285 12.16 -5.78 4.85
C THR A 285 13.56 -6.35 5.05
N THR A 286 14.26 -5.91 6.11
CA THR A 286 15.61 -6.38 6.47
C THR A 286 15.61 -7.53 7.49
N ASP A 287 14.45 -7.87 8.04
CA ASP A 287 14.21 -9.05 8.91
C ASP A 287 14.06 -10.37 8.11
#